data_AF-A0A1Z4MZL7-F1
#
_entry.id   AF-A0A1Z4MZL7-F1
#
_cell.length_a   1.000
_cell.length_b   1.000
_cell.length_c   1.000
_cell.angle_alpha   90.00
_cell.angle_beta   90.00
_cell.angle_gamma   90.00
#
_symmetry.space_group_name_H-M   'P 1'
#
loop_
_entity.id
_entity.type
_entity.pdbx_description
1 polymer ?
#
loop_
_entity_poly.entity_id
_entity_poly.type
_entity_poly.pdbx_seq_one_letter_code
_entity_poly.pdbx_strand_id
1 'polypeptide(L)'
;MTLPQPLPGWYKIWFGTIQLFGIVVPLVVMLLWGIAWGYNSVLTVLLWYFVMLGLQIVAEIVTLRKFHSVTWVMVPYLYLPYRIWQLYEGLGIIGSQPELMWVRNLLLFEIVLWTGNYILDVSRLPRLFNWPVQEDSLEVTKHN
;
A
#
# COMPACT_ATOMS: atom_id res chain seq x y z
N MET A 1 25.66 12.08 4.54
CA MET A 1 24.24 11.77 4.76
C MET A 1 24.17 10.46 5.55
N THR A 2 23.77 10.52 6.81
CA THR A 2 23.51 9.33 7.61
C THR A 2 22.24 8.67 7.10
N LEU A 3 22.27 7.35 6.95
CA LEU A 3 21.12 6.56 6.52
C LEU A 3 19.96 6.80 7.51
N PRO A 4 18.70 6.90 7.02
CA PRO A 4 17.53 7.00 7.90
C PRO A 4 17.52 5.82 8.88
N GLN A 5 17.02 6.05 10.09
CA GLN A 5 17.07 5.07 11.16
C GLN A 5 16.48 3.71 10.71
N PRO A 6 17.07 2.58 11.16
CA PRO A 6 16.55 1.28 10.80
C PRO A 6 15.09 1.18 11.24
N LEU A 7 14.22 0.88 10.28
CA LEU A 7 12.80 0.65 10.58
C LEU A 7 12.67 -0.44 11.66
N PRO A 8 11.74 -0.28 12.61
CA PRO A 8 11.49 -1.28 13.64
C PRO A 8 11.28 -2.68 13.03
N GLY A 9 11.81 -3.72 13.67
CA GLY A 9 11.73 -5.09 13.13
C GLY A 9 10.31 -5.56 12.81
N TRP A 10 9.33 -5.20 13.65
CA TRP A 10 7.92 -5.52 13.43
C TRP A 10 7.36 -4.88 12.14
N TYR A 11 7.87 -3.71 11.73
CA TYR A 11 7.40 -3.01 10.52
C TYR A 11 7.83 -3.75 9.25
N LYS A 12 9.01 -4.39 9.25
CA LYS A 12 9.44 -5.26 8.14
C LYS A 12 8.52 -6.47 7.98
N ILE A 13 8.12 -7.08 9.11
CA ILE A 13 7.20 -8.23 9.12
C ILE A 13 5.80 -7.80 8.65
N TRP A 14 5.32 -6.65 9.14
CA TRP A 14 4.05 -6.07 8.72
C TRP A 14 4.03 -5.81 7.21
N PHE A 15 5.02 -5.10 6.69
CA PHE A 15 5.14 -4.78 5.27
C PHE A 15 5.16 -6.04 4.41
N GLY A 16 5.98 -7.03 4.78
CA GLY A 16 6.02 -8.31 4.08
C GLY A 16 4.68 -9.06 4.11
N THR A 17 3.96 -9.00 5.23
CA THR A 17 2.64 -9.63 5.37
C THR A 17 1.62 -8.96 4.46
N ILE A 18 1.50 -7.63 4.52
CA ILE A 18 0.56 -6.86 3.68
C ILE A 18 0.85 -7.09 2.20
N GLN A 19 2.13 -7.06 1.80
CA GLN A 19 2.54 -7.31 0.42
C GLN A 19 2.18 -8.73 -0.03
N LEU A 20 2.36 -9.73 0.84
CA LEU A 20 1.99 -11.11 0.55
C LEU A 20 0.49 -11.25 0.31
N PHE A 21 -0.34 -10.72 1.23
CA PHE A 21 -1.80 -10.79 1.09
C PHE A 21 -2.29 -10.04 -0.15
N GLY A 22 -1.79 -8.81 -0.36
CA GLY A 22 -2.13 -7.99 -1.51
C GLY A 22 -1.63 -8.51 -2.86
N ILE A 23 -0.74 -9.52 -2.88
CA ILE A 23 -0.36 -10.23 -4.11
C ILE A 23 -1.16 -11.52 -4.25
N VAL A 24 -1.11 -12.38 -3.24
CA VAL A 24 -1.56 -13.77 -3.35
C VAL A 24 -3.07 -13.84 -3.48
N VAL A 25 -3.82 -13.11 -2.64
CA VAL A 25 -5.28 -13.21 -2.62
C VAL A 25 -5.88 -12.68 -3.93
N PRO A 26 -5.49 -11.48 -4.43
CA PRO A 26 -5.98 -11.01 -5.73
C PRO A 26 -5.55 -11.90 -6.89
N LEU A 27 -4.38 -12.55 -6.81
CA LEU A 27 -3.90 -13.41 -7.88
C LEU A 27 -4.78 -14.65 -8.00
N VAL A 28 -5.07 -15.31 -6.87
CA VAL A 28 -5.96 -16.48 -6.85
C VAL A 28 -7.34 -16.12 -7.40
N VAL A 29 -7.91 -14.99 -7.00
CA VAL A 29 -9.22 -14.55 -7.50
C VAL A 29 -9.17 -14.23 -9.00
N MET A 30 -8.11 -13.59 -9.48
CA MET A 30 -7.92 -13.31 -10.91
C MET A 30 -7.86 -14.60 -11.74
N LEU A 31 -7.15 -15.61 -11.26
CA LEU A 31 -7.04 -16.90 -11.95
C LEU A 31 -8.37 -17.66 -11.95
N LEU A 32 -9.08 -17.69 -10.82
CA LEU A 32 -10.34 -18.42 -10.71
C LEU A 32 -11.49 -17.71 -11.43
N TRP A 33 -11.82 -16.47 -11.07
CA TRP A 33 -12.94 -15.75 -11.67
C TRP A 33 -12.62 -15.22 -13.05
N GLY A 34 -11.41 -14.67 -13.23
CA GLY A 34 -11.02 -14.06 -14.49
C GLY A 34 -10.73 -15.10 -15.58
N ILE A 35 -9.92 -16.12 -15.27
CA ILE A 35 -9.51 -17.12 -16.27
C ILE A 35 -10.44 -18.33 -16.27
N ALA A 36 -10.60 -19.03 -15.15
CA ALA A 36 -11.34 -20.29 -15.12
C ALA A 36 -12.84 -20.11 -15.36
N TRP A 37 -13.43 -19.02 -14.86
CA TRP A 37 -14.86 -18.70 -15.05
C TRP A 37 -15.13 -17.63 -16.12
N GLY A 38 -14.08 -17.04 -16.71
CA GLY A 38 -14.20 -16.19 -17.90
C GLY A 38 -14.74 -14.77 -17.69
N TYR A 39 -14.74 -14.25 -16.47
CA TYR A 39 -15.20 -12.88 -16.21
C TYR A 39 -14.15 -11.83 -16.61
N ASN A 40 -14.25 -11.33 -17.84
CA ASN A 40 -13.33 -10.32 -18.40
C ASN A 40 -13.26 -9.01 -17.59
N SER A 41 -14.35 -8.63 -16.92
CA SER A 41 -14.38 -7.47 -16.02
C SER A 41 -13.43 -7.65 -14.84
N VAL A 42 -13.36 -8.85 -14.27
CA VAL A 42 -12.44 -9.20 -13.17
C VAL A 42 -11.00 -9.14 -13.64
N LEU A 43 -10.70 -9.68 -14.83
CA LEU A 43 -9.37 -9.58 -15.43
C LEU A 43 -8.98 -8.12 -15.63
N THR A 44 -9.87 -7.29 -16.16
CA THR A 44 -9.59 -5.88 -16.44
C THR A 44 -9.20 -5.14 -15.15
N VAL A 45 -9.98 -5.32 -14.09
CA VAL A 45 -9.72 -4.66 -12.79
C VAL A 45 -8.42 -5.16 -12.15
N LEU A 46 -8.23 -6.48 -12.07
CA LEU A 46 -7.09 -7.07 -11.35
C LEU A 46 -5.77 -6.99 -12.13
N LEU A 47 -5.81 -7.00 -13.47
CA LEU A 47 -4.61 -6.82 -14.30
C LEU A 47 -3.99 -5.44 -14.05
N TRP A 48 -4.79 -4.37 -14.12
CA TRP A 48 -4.31 -3.02 -13.85
C TRP A 48 -3.81 -2.86 -12.41
N TYR A 49 -4.45 -3.58 -11.47
CA TYR A 49 -4.03 -3.58 -10.07
C TYR A 49 -2.61 -4.16 -9.95
N PHE A 50 -2.35 -5.29 -10.60
CA PHE A 50 -1.02 -5.90 -10.63
C PHE A 50 0.02 -5.08 -11.37
N VAL A 51 -0.37 -4.38 -12.44
CA VAL A 51 0.53 -3.42 -13.13
C VAL A 51 0.98 -2.33 -12.15
N MET A 52 0.05 -1.70 -11.43
CA MET A 52 0.39 -0.66 -10.45
C MET A 52 1.20 -1.18 -9.27
N LEU A 53 0.91 -2.40 -8.81
CA LEU A 53 1.68 -3.06 -7.75
C LEU A 53 3.11 -3.38 -8.21
N GLY A 54 3.27 -3.93 -9.42
CA GLY A 54 4.57 -4.22 -10.01
C GLY A 54 5.40 -2.96 -10.24
N LEU A 55 4.78 -1.89 -10.75
CA LEU A 55 5.44 -0.60 -10.91
C LEU A 55 5.93 -0.04 -9.56
N GLN A 56 5.12 -0.14 -8.50
CA GLN A 56 5.56 0.24 -7.16
C GLN A 56 6.79 -0.56 -6.74
N ILE A 57 6.74 -1.90 -6.80
CA ILE A 57 7.85 -2.77 -6.39
C ILE A 57 9.13 -2.46 -7.18
N VAL A 58 9.02 -2.25 -8.50
CA VAL A 58 10.18 -1.91 -9.34
C VAL A 58 10.75 -0.54 -8.96
N ALA A 59 9.89 0.47 -8.81
CA ALA A 59 10.31 1.81 -8.39
C ALA A 59 10.98 1.75 -7.01
N GLU A 60 10.47 0.91 -6.12
CA GLU A 60 11.02 0.70 -4.79
C GLU A 60 12.42 0.07 -4.85
N ILE A 61 12.57 -1.02 -5.61
CA ILE A 61 13.86 -1.70 -5.79
C ILE A 61 14.89 -0.76 -6.44
N VAL A 62 14.49 0.01 -7.44
CA VAL A 62 15.38 0.94 -8.15
C VAL A 62 15.82 2.07 -7.21
N THR A 63 14.90 2.70 -6.48
CA THR A 63 15.23 3.80 -5.56
C THR A 63 16.11 3.34 -4.40
N LEU A 64 15.86 2.13 -3.86
CA LEU A 64 16.70 1.54 -2.82
C LEU A 64 18.07 1.12 -3.34
N ARG A 65 18.13 0.24 -4.32
CA ARG A 65 19.37 -0.45 -4.71
C ARG A 65 20.23 0.35 -5.67
N LYS A 66 19.63 1.20 -6.51
CA LYS A 66 20.36 1.96 -7.52
C LYS A 66 20.74 3.35 -7.02
N PHE A 67 19.79 4.02 -6.37
CA PHE A 67 19.99 5.42 -5.93
C PHE A 67 20.35 5.55 -4.45
N HIS A 68 20.22 4.49 -3.65
CA HIS A 68 20.44 4.51 -2.19
C HIS A 68 19.75 5.72 -1.52
N SER A 69 18.58 6.10 -2.04
CA SER A 69 17.91 7.33 -1.64
C SER A 69 16.78 7.07 -0.64
N VAL A 70 16.64 8.00 0.32
CA VAL A 70 15.50 8.05 1.27
C VAL A 70 14.17 8.26 0.52
N THR A 71 14.22 8.74 -0.73
CA THR A 71 13.06 8.87 -1.62
C THR A 71 12.31 7.55 -1.83
N TRP A 72 12.93 6.38 -1.60
CA TRP A 72 12.22 5.11 -1.59
C TRP A 72 10.96 5.13 -0.71
N VAL A 73 11.04 5.77 0.46
CA VAL A 73 9.89 5.86 1.38
C VAL A 73 8.75 6.66 0.74
N MET A 74 9.05 7.54 -0.22
CA MET A 74 8.04 8.32 -0.93
C MET A 74 7.33 7.54 -2.06
N VAL A 75 7.92 6.43 -2.53
CA VAL A 75 7.40 5.65 -3.64
C VAL A 75 5.99 5.11 -3.34
N PRO A 76 5.74 4.43 -2.21
CA PRO A 76 4.39 4.04 -1.79
C PRO A 76 3.33 5.14 -1.97
N TYR A 77 3.65 6.38 -1.61
CA TYR A 77 2.67 7.49 -1.63
C TYR A 77 2.23 7.91 -3.03
N LEU A 78 2.97 7.55 -4.07
CA LEU A 78 2.57 7.80 -5.46
C LEU A 78 1.64 6.70 -5.98
N TYR A 79 1.87 5.45 -5.56
CA TYR A 79 1.18 4.29 -6.12
C TYR A 79 -0.06 3.87 -5.32
N LEU A 80 -0.01 3.96 -3.98
CA LEU A 80 -1.10 3.52 -3.11
C LEU A 80 -2.40 4.31 -3.30
N PRO A 81 -2.40 5.66 -3.29
CA PRO A 81 -3.64 6.42 -3.49
C PRO A 81 -4.32 6.10 -4.83
N TYR A 82 -3.53 6.00 -5.89
CA TYR A 82 -4.05 5.62 -7.20
C TYR A 82 -4.61 4.20 -7.19
N ARG A 83 -3.92 3.24 -6.57
CA ARG A 83 -4.40 1.85 -6.47
C ARG A 83 -5.70 1.75 -5.69
N ILE A 84 -5.82 2.49 -4.58
CA ILE A 84 -7.07 2.55 -3.79
C ILE A 84 -8.21 3.11 -4.65
N TRP A 85 -7.96 4.20 -5.38
CA TRP A 85 -8.94 4.75 -6.32
C TRP A 85 -9.32 3.73 -7.42
N GLN A 86 -8.34 3.05 -8.01
CA GLN A 86 -8.57 2.04 -9.05
C GLN A 86 -9.42 0.86 -8.54
N LEU A 87 -9.18 0.40 -7.30
CA LEU A 87 -10.00 -0.64 -6.66
C LEU A 87 -11.44 -0.15 -6.42
N TYR A 88 -11.61 1.11 -6.02
CA TYR A 88 -12.93 1.73 -5.86
C TYR A 88 -13.68 1.81 -7.19
N GLU A 89 -13.04 2.26 -8.27
CA GLU A 89 -13.65 2.23 -9.61
C GLU A 89 -13.99 0.80 -10.06
N GLY A 90 -13.14 -0.18 -9.71
CA GLY A 90 -13.40 -1.59 -9.93
C GLY A 90 -14.69 -2.09 -9.27
N LEU A 91 -15.07 -1.55 -8.10
CA LEU A 91 -16.36 -1.83 -7.47
C LEU A 91 -17.55 -1.34 -8.31
N GLY A 92 -17.38 -0.25 -9.07
CA GLY A 92 -18.38 0.25 -10.01
C GLY A 92 -18.53 -0.66 -11.23
N ILE A 93 -17.41 -1.13 -11.78
CA ILE A 93 -17.37 -2.02 -12.96
C ILE A 93 -17.99 -3.39 -12.65
N ILE A 94 -17.70 -3.95 -11.48
CA ILE A 94 -18.11 -5.31 -11.09
C ILE A 94 -19.43 -5.30 -10.29
N GLY A 95 -19.82 -4.12 -9.79
CA GLY A 95 -20.80 -4.01 -8.72
C GLY A 95 -22.26 -4.35 -9.05
N SER A 96 -22.61 -4.39 -10.33
CA SER A 96 -23.97 -4.74 -10.75
C SER A 96 -24.20 -6.25 -10.86
N GLN A 97 -23.17 -7.07 -10.74
CA GLN A 97 -23.23 -8.52 -10.97
C GLN A 97 -23.31 -9.30 -9.66
N PRO A 98 -24.46 -9.95 -9.34
CA PRO A 98 -24.63 -10.68 -8.08
C PRO A 98 -23.65 -11.84 -7.90
N GLU A 99 -23.27 -12.50 -8.99
CA GLU A 99 -22.36 -13.65 -9.02
C GLU A 99 -20.92 -13.29 -8.60
N LEU A 100 -20.56 -12.01 -8.66
CA LEU A 100 -19.23 -11.50 -8.33
C LEU A 100 -19.11 -10.96 -6.90
N MET A 101 -20.03 -11.36 -6.00
CA MET A 101 -20.01 -10.93 -4.60
C MET A 101 -18.67 -11.19 -3.90
N TRP A 102 -18.04 -12.33 -4.15
CA TRP A 102 -16.72 -12.65 -3.60
C TRP A 102 -15.63 -11.71 -4.11
N VAL A 103 -15.66 -11.36 -5.41
CA VAL A 103 -14.72 -10.40 -6.00
C VAL A 103 -14.94 -9.01 -5.43
N ARG A 104 -16.20 -8.59 -5.26
CA ARG A 104 -16.53 -7.32 -4.60
C ARG A 104 -16.00 -7.25 -3.17
N ASN A 105 -16.18 -8.32 -2.39
CA ASN A 105 -15.65 -8.39 -1.02
C ASN A 105 -14.12 -8.35 -0.99
N LEU A 106 -13.45 -9.00 -1.97
CA LEU A 106 -12.01 -8.88 -2.14
C LEU A 106 -11.60 -7.43 -2.39
N LEU A 107 -12.23 -6.73 -3.33
CA LEU A 107 -11.87 -5.35 -3.65
C LEU A 107 -12.03 -4.43 -2.42
N LEU A 108 -13.10 -4.61 -1.63
CA LEU A 108 -13.28 -3.90 -0.37
C LEU A 108 -12.18 -4.23 0.65
N PHE A 109 -11.84 -5.51 0.79
CA PHE A 109 -10.76 -5.96 1.66
C PHE A 109 -9.42 -5.31 1.25
N GLU A 110 -9.08 -5.33 -0.03
CA GLU A 110 -7.85 -4.71 -0.56
C GLU A 110 -7.84 -3.20 -0.32
N ILE A 111 -8.97 -2.50 -0.52
CA ILE A 111 -9.08 -1.07 -0.20
C ILE A 111 -8.74 -0.81 1.28
N VAL A 112 -9.31 -1.59 2.20
CA VAL A 112 -9.04 -1.44 3.64
C VAL A 112 -7.59 -1.78 3.97
N LEU A 113 -7.06 -2.88 3.42
CA LEU A 113 -5.69 -3.33 3.62
C LEU A 113 -4.68 -2.26 3.17
N TRP A 114 -4.84 -1.73 1.95
CA TRP A 114 -3.96 -0.70 1.40
C TRP A 114 -4.14 0.65 2.07
N THR A 115 -5.36 1.02 2.48
CA THR A 115 -5.59 2.26 3.23
C THR A 115 -4.92 2.20 4.60
N GLY A 116 -5.07 1.08 5.32
CA GLY A 116 -4.39 0.87 6.60
C GLY A 116 -2.87 0.91 6.46
N ASN A 117 -2.34 0.29 5.40
CA ASN A 117 -0.91 0.37 5.10
C ASN A 117 -0.47 1.81 4.80
N TYR A 118 -1.21 2.54 3.97
CA TYR A 118 -0.91 3.93 3.65
C TYR A 118 -0.90 4.84 4.88
N ILE A 119 -1.87 4.70 5.79
CA ILE A 119 -1.91 5.48 7.04
C ILE A 119 -0.67 5.19 7.90
N LEU A 120 -0.28 3.92 8.03
CA LEU A 120 0.91 3.54 8.77
C LEU A 120 2.17 4.14 8.14
N ASP A 121 2.29 4.07 6.82
CA ASP A 121 3.42 4.61 6.08
C ASP A 121 3.53 6.13 6.26
N VAL A 122 2.42 6.87 6.15
CA VAL A 122 2.39 8.33 6.34
C VAL A 122 2.69 8.71 7.79
N SER A 123 2.15 7.98 8.77
CA SER A 123 2.37 8.25 10.19
C SER A 123 3.84 8.12 10.63
N ARG A 124 4.63 7.36 9.86
CA ARG A 124 6.05 7.11 10.14
C ARG A 124 6.96 8.14 9.49
N LEU A 125 6.48 8.93 8.52
CA LEU A 125 7.27 9.95 7.84
C LEU A 125 7.98 10.92 8.77
N PRO A 126 7.33 11.52 9.80
CA PRO A 126 8.00 12.49 10.67
C PRO A 126 9.20 11.87 11.40
N ARG A 127 9.06 10.63 11.86
CA ARG A 127 10.14 9.89 12.53
C ARG A 127 11.25 9.53 11.56
N LEU A 128 10.92 9.15 10.32
CA LEU A 128 11.91 8.77 9.32
C LEU A 128 12.73 9.98 8.82
N PHE A 129 12.12 11.16 8.77
CA PHE A 129 12.77 12.42 8.42
C PHE A 129 13.36 13.19 9.62
N ASN A 130 13.29 12.64 10.84
CA ASN A 130 13.67 13.32 12.08
C ASN A 130 13.08 14.74 12.20
N TRP A 131 11.78 14.89 11.90
CA TRP A 131 11.10 16.16 12.13
C TRP A 131 11.25 16.52 13.61
N PRO A 132 11.72 17.73 13.97
CA PRO A 132 11.77 18.16 15.36
C PRO A 132 10.34 18.23 15.90
N VAL A 133 9.89 17.17 16.57
CA VAL A 133 8.70 17.22 17.41
C VAL A 133 9.12 18.06 18.60
N GLN A 134 8.64 19.29 18.66
CA GLN A 134 8.88 20.19 19.77
C GLN A 134 8.32 19.49 21.01
N GLU A 135 9.19 18.99 21.89
CA GLU A 135 8.75 18.53 23.20
C GLU A 135 8.13 19.75 23.88
N ASP A 136 6.84 19.67 24.17
CA ASP A 136 6.10 20.77 24.79
C ASP A 136 6.88 21.28 26.01
N SER A 137 7.07 22.59 25.99
CA SER A 137 7.67 23.50 26.95
C SER A 137 7.26 23.29 28.41
N LEU A 138 7.68 22.18 29.03
CA LEU A 138 7.50 21.91 30.47
C LEU A 138 8.68 22.38 31.35
N GLU A 139 9.63 23.15 30.82
CA GLU A 139 10.73 23.72 31.62
C GLU A 139 10.52 25.18 32.06
N VAL A 140 9.45 25.86 31.65
CA VAL A 140 9.29 27.31 31.95
C VAL A 140 8.61 27.59 33.30
N THR A 141 8.23 26.58 34.10
CA THR A 141 7.61 26.76 35.43
C THR A 141 8.45 26.25 36.60
N LYS A 142 9.79 26.33 36.51
CA LYS A 142 10.70 26.06 37.65
C LYS A 142 11.52 27.26 38.14
N HIS A 143 11.17 28.47 37.73
CA HIS A 143 11.71 29.69 38.34
C HIS A 143 10.58 30.64 38.74
N ASN A 144 10.03 30.41 39.93
CA ASN A 144 9.48 31.42 40.82
C ASN A 144 9.85 31.04 42.25
#